data_AF-A0A376BDD6-F1
#
_entry.id   AF-A0A376BDD6-F1
#
_cell.length_a   1.000
_cell.length_b   1.000
_cell.length_c   1.000
_cell.angle_alpha   90.00
_cell.angle_beta   90.00
_cell.angle_gamma   90.00
#
_symmetry.space_group_name_H-M   'P 1'
#
loop_
_entity.id
_entity.type
_entity.pdbx_description
1 polymer ?
#
loop_
_entity_poly.entity_id
_entity_poly.type
_entity_poly.pdbx_seq_one_letter_code
_entity_poly.pdbx_strand_id
1 'polypeptide(L)'
;MGSIVIFDTNGVFKKTIVGIDKGFDTTKRVTSSYTATEDCLIGVQSVHNVSEGYDGLDDYVVLKGGKAKSDNADFKEFENTASVKWFDEEGFLISYFGDNDVGQNLLLAYSKDGINFKEFLKFVPDNLHTIRDPSIIHHKNGWWYVVHTNTPYGQSISSEKFNIIKSRDLIHWYNVARIGFDNVKNWAPEFFVDSDGSVHIIGSINMSSGAEKFQPYIFSALDDDLSSWSDGVKIQGAFNSATTSTSDSWIDGFMFKIGSKYHFIIKDEAVGHRWLSIFTSSSLKTGFDTILKDGSASWGSVSQKVEAPCVMALENGNYRIYADGLPQDQGGLGQFLMYQDFDSSFNPISSDITKITSDSPMRHGTVLRVKGIQKYLSQSEFVAENVSDSAVPTNIESVLEEMREMKKSLIKAGLMKLS
;
A
#
# COMPACT_ATOMS: atom_id res chain seq x y z
N MET A 1 -27.13 20.15 -14.82
CA MET A 1 -27.35 19.75 -16.22
C MET A 1 -26.50 18.51 -16.41
N GLY A 2 -27.09 17.39 -16.84
CA GLY A 2 -26.31 16.19 -17.16
C GLY A 2 -25.65 16.35 -18.53
N SER A 3 -24.42 15.88 -18.66
CA SER A 3 -23.72 15.76 -19.93
C SER A 3 -23.27 14.31 -20.15
N ILE A 4 -23.37 13.84 -21.39
CA ILE A 4 -22.83 12.55 -21.80
C ILE A 4 -21.51 12.81 -22.51
N VAL A 5 -20.46 12.11 -22.08
CA VAL A 5 -19.12 12.20 -22.68
C VAL A 5 -18.81 10.88 -23.39
N ILE A 6 -18.30 10.99 -24.63
CA ILE A 6 -18.00 9.83 -25.49
C ILE A 6 -16.49 9.78 -25.72
N PHE A 7 -15.92 8.60 -25.49
CA PHE A 7 -14.52 8.25 -25.76
C PHE A 7 -14.45 7.13 -26.80
N ASP A 8 -13.33 7.06 -27.55
CA ASP A 8 -13.03 5.88 -28.38
C ASP A 8 -12.40 4.74 -27.57
N THR A 9 -12.14 3.62 -28.25
CA THR A 9 -11.55 2.40 -27.66
C THR A 9 -10.14 2.59 -27.11
N ASN A 10 -9.47 3.70 -27.43
CA ASN A 10 -8.16 4.05 -26.91
C ASN A 10 -8.24 5.11 -25.80
N GLY A 11 -9.45 5.43 -25.31
CA GLY A 11 -9.66 6.44 -24.28
C GLY A 11 -9.59 7.88 -24.77
N VAL A 12 -9.53 8.12 -26.08
CA VAL A 12 -9.45 9.48 -26.63
C VAL A 12 -10.83 10.12 -26.64
N PHE A 13 -10.96 11.29 -26.02
CA PHE A 13 -12.17 12.10 -26.04
C PHE A 13 -12.62 12.40 -27.48
N LYS A 14 -13.89 12.11 -27.78
CA LYS A 14 -14.48 12.44 -29.09
C LYS A 14 -15.47 13.58 -29.01
N LYS A 15 -16.37 13.57 -28.02
CA LYS A 15 -17.48 14.52 -27.99
C LYS A 15 -18.15 14.59 -26.62
N THR A 16 -18.67 15.78 -26.31
CA THR A 16 -19.65 16.00 -25.23
C THR A 16 -21.02 16.27 -25.84
N ILE A 17 -22.04 15.57 -25.38
CA ILE A 17 -23.45 15.89 -25.66
C ILE A 17 -23.99 16.61 -24.42
N VAL A 18 -24.25 17.91 -24.56
CA VAL A 18 -24.82 18.76 -23.51
C VAL A 18 -26.30 18.97 -23.81
N GLY A 19 -27.18 18.69 -22.85
CA GLY A 19 -28.60 19.01 -22.98
C GLY A 19 -29.59 18.14 -22.21
N ILE A 20 -29.25 17.62 -21.02
CA ILE A 20 -30.25 16.97 -20.18
C ILE A 20 -30.81 18.02 -19.22
N ASP A 21 -31.97 18.57 -19.59
CA ASP A 21 -32.68 19.58 -18.81
C ASP A 21 -33.34 18.98 -17.56
N LYS A 22 -33.61 19.83 -16.56
CA LYS A 22 -34.15 19.45 -15.24
C LYS A 22 -35.57 18.90 -15.37
N GLY A 23 -35.71 17.58 -15.44
CA GLY A 23 -37.03 16.93 -15.43
C GLY A 23 -37.03 15.46 -15.86
N PHE A 24 -36.03 14.67 -15.46
CA PHE A 24 -35.96 13.26 -15.83
C PHE A 24 -36.95 12.44 -14.99
N ASP A 25 -38.11 12.15 -15.59
CA ASP A 25 -39.04 11.12 -15.12
C ASP A 25 -38.46 9.75 -15.52
N THR A 26 -38.00 8.97 -14.54
CA THR A 26 -37.38 7.65 -14.73
C THR A 26 -38.33 6.60 -15.34
N THR A 27 -39.60 6.94 -15.57
CA THR A 27 -40.59 6.05 -16.19
C THR A 27 -40.83 6.28 -17.68
N LYS A 28 -40.28 7.36 -18.28
CA LYS A 28 -40.49 7.66 -19.71
C LYS A 28 -39.21 7.47 -20.55
N ARG A 29 -39.30 6.57 -21.52
CA ARG A 29 -38.23 6.23 -22.48
C ARG A 29 -37.83 7.43 -23.34
N VAL A 30 -36.54 7.74 -23.38
CA VAL A 30 -35.94 8.64 -24.36
C VAL A 30 -35.85 7.91 -25.71
N THR A 31 -36.55 8.41 -26.73
CA THR A 31 -36.39 8.01 -28.12
C THR A 31 -35.46 8.98 -28.84
N SER A 32 -34.16 8.72 -28.77
CA SER A 32 -33.17 9.31 -29.68
C SER A 32 -32.27 8.20 -30.19
N SER A 33 -32.33 7.94 -31.50
CA SER A 33 -31.53 6.91 -32.16
C SER A 33 -30.15 7.48 -32.52
N TYR A 34 -29.08 6.80 -32.09
CA TYR A 34 -27.72 7.06 -32.53
C TYR A 34 -27.15 5.82 -33.21
N THR A 35 -26.53 5.98 -34.37
CA THR A 35 -25.81 4.91 -35.07
C THR A 35 -24.32 5.13 -34.81
N ALA A 36 -23.73 4.36 -33.89
CA ALA A 36 -22.28 4.30 -33.76
C ALA A 36 -21.73 3.41 -34.88
N THR A 37 -20.75 3.89 -35.62
CA THR A 37 -20.06 3.13 -36.67
C THR A 37 -18.85 2.36 -36.13
N GLU A 38 -18.50 2.56 -34.85
CA GLU A 38 -17.37 1.94 -34.14
C GLU A 38 -17.72 1.75 -32.65
N ASP A 39 -16.98 0.90 -31.95
CA ASP A 39 -17.17 0.63 -30.51
C ASP A 39 -16.99 1.91 -29.68
N CYS A 40 -17.98 2.27 -28.86
CA CYS A 40 -17.98 3.51 -28.06
C CYS A 40 -18.32 3.21 -26.59
N LEU A 41 -17.62 3.88 -25.67
CA LEU A 41 -17.99 3.95 -24.25
C LEU A 41 -18.93 5.14 -24.02
N ILE A 42 -20.05 4.92 -23.33
CA ILE A 42 -20.99 5.97 -22.94
C ILE A 42 -20.95 6.09 -21.41
N GLY A 43 -20.36 7.18 -20.90
CA GLY A 43 -20.47 7.55 -19.49
C GLY A 43 -21.63 8.52 -19.27
N VAL A 44 -22.46 8.27 -18.26
CA VAL A 44 -23.49 9.21 -17.81
C VAL A 44 -23.05 9.78 -16.46
N GLN A 45 -22.62 11.05 -16.44
CA GLN A 45 -22.34 11.74 -15.20
C GLN A 45 -23.62 12.46 -14.74
N SER A 46 -24.23 11.98 -13.66
CA SER A 46 -25.29 12.74 -12.99
C SER A 46 -24.65 13.70 -11.98
N VAL A 47 -24.74 15.00 -12.25
CA VAL A 47 -24.37 16.03 -11.26
C VAL A 47 -25.61 16.29 -10.41
N HIS A 48 -25.73 15.59 -9.27
CA HIS A 48 -26.68 15.97 -8.24
C HIS A 48 -26.04 17.01 -7.31
N ASN A 49 -26.70 18.16 -7.15
CA ASN A 49 -26.32 19.14 -6.12
C ASN A 49 -26.46 18.50 -4.74
N VAL A 50 -25.33 18.38 -4.06
CA VAL A 50 -25.19 17.75 -2.76
C VAL A 50 -25.83 18.63 -1.69
N SER A 51 -26.89 18.15 -1.06
CA SER A 51 -27.30 18.65 0.27
C SER A 51 -27.88 17.56 1.19
N GLU A 52 -28.11 16.33 0.72
CA GLU A 52 -28.53 15.23 1.58
C GLU A 52 -27.81 13.95 1.15
N GLY A 53 -27.20 13.26 2.12
CA GLY A 53 -26.24 12.17 1.90
C GLY A 53 -26.86 10.90 1.33
N TYR A 54 -26.84 10.79 0.00
CA TYR A 54 -27.04 9.55 -0.73
C TYR A 54 -25.93 9.34 -1.78
N ASP A 55 -25.43 8.10 -1.80
CA ASP A 55 -24.32 7.60 -2.60
C ASP A 55 -24.51 7.79 -4.11
N GLY A 56 -23.52 8.38 -4.77
CA GLY A 56 -23.39 8.31 -6.22
C GLY A 56 -22.91 6.91 -6.62
N LEU A 57 -23.83 6.03 -7.00
CA LEU A 57 -23.51 4.89 -7.84
C LEU A 57 -23.28 5.43 -9.25
N ASP A 58 -22.01 5.42 -9.70
CA ASP A 58 -21.70 5.64 -11.11
C ASP A 58 -22.10 4.38 -11.89
N ASP A 59 -23.31 4.40 -12.46
CA ASP A 59 -23.77 3.35 -13.37
C ASP A 59 -23.13 3.55 -14.76
N TYR A 60 -22.23 2.64 -15.15
CA TYR A 60 -21.68 2.58 -16.50
C TYR A 60 -22.47 1.57 -17.34
N VAL A 61 -22.99 2.00 -18.50
CA VAL A 61 -23.61 1.11 -19.48
C VAL A 61 -22.64 0.89 -20.64
N VAL A 62 -22.08 -0.31 -20.74
CA VAL A 62 -21.28 -0.73 -21.90
C VAL A 62 -22.24 -1.25 -22.98
N LEU A 63 -22.49 -0.45 -24.02
CA LEU A 63 -23.19 -0.93 -25.21
C LEU A 63 -22.18 -1.61 -26.13
N LYS A 64 -22.22 -2.95 -26.19
CA LYS A 64 -21.39 -3.73 -27.09
C LYS A 64 -22.20 -4.16 -28.31
N GLY A 65 -21.67 -3.87 -29.51
CA GLY A 65 -22.22 -4.16 -30.83
C GLY A 65 -23.49 -5.01 -30.89
N GLY A 66 -24.64 -4.34 -30.88
CA GLY A 66 -25.95 -4.92 -31.13
C GLY A 66 -26.97 -3.82 -31.37
N LYS A 67 -27.57 -3.77 -32.57
CA LYS A 67 -28.78 -2.97 -32.80
C LYS A 67 -29.87 -3.51 -31.86
N ALA A 68 -30.41 -2.65 -31.00
CA ALA A 68 -31.73 -2.90 -30.43
C ALA A 68 -32.71 -3.00 -31.61
N LYS A 69 -33.26 -4.18 -31.89
CA LYS A 69 -34.30 -4.33 -32.91
C LYS A 69 -35.66 -4.05 -32.28
N SER A 70 -36.35 -3.07 -32.82
CA SER A 70 -37.78 -3.20 -33.08
C SER A 70 -37.95 -4.09 -34.33
N ASP A 71 -38.96 -4.94 -34.30
CA ASP A 71 -39.35 -6.00 -35.24
C ASP A 71 -38.93 -5.93 -36.73
N ASN A 72 -38.72 -7.14 -37.27
CA ASN A 72 -38.60 -7.60 -38.67
C ASN A 72 -37.23 -7.75 -39.36
N ALA A 73 -37.10 -8.91 -40.01
CA ALA A 73 -36.18 -9.34 -41.09
C ALA A 73 -34.74 -9.79 -40.77
N ASP A 74 -34.55 -11.11 -40.85
CA ASP A 74 -33.37 -11.94 -41.16
C ASP A 74 -32.03 -11.25 -41.42
N PHE A 75 -31.00 -11.59 -40.63
CA PHE A 75 -29.61 -11.67 -41.11
C PHE A 75 -28.80 -12.69 -40.28
N LYS A 76 -27.92 -13.40 -40.99
CA LYS A 76 -27.09 -14.53 -40.54
C LYS A 76 -26.06 -14.12 -39.48
N GLU A 77 -25.82 -15.05 -38.55
CA GLU A 77 -24.74 -15.03 -37.55
C GLU A 77 -23.39 -14.69 -38.18
N PHE A 78 -22.73 -13.68 -37.62
CA PHE A 78 -21.28 -13.63 -37.59
C PHE A 78 -20.86 -13.99 -36.17
N GLU A 79 -20.24 -15.15 -36.01
CA GLU A 79 -19.40 -15.44 -34.85
C GLU A 79 -18.33 -14.36 -34.77
N ASN A 80 -18.31 -13.57 -33.69
CA ASN A 80 -17.17 -12.70 -33.42
C ASN A 80 -16.77 -12.77 -31.95
N THR A 81 -15.75 -13.60 -31.77
CA THR A 81 -14.78 -13.64 -30.69
C THR A 81 -14.15 -12.27 -30.44
N ALA A 82 -14.36 -11.71 -29.25
CA ALA A 82 -13.40 -10.94 -28.45
C ALA A 82 -14.16 -10.25 -27.31
N SER A 83 -14.33 -10.94 -26.19
CA SER A 83 -14.67 -10.30 -24.91
C SER A 83 -13.55 -9.33 -24.53
N VAL A 84 -13.86 -8.03 -24.36
CA VAL A 84 -12.98 -7.13 -23.59
C VAL A 84 -13.03 -7.65 -22.16
N LYS A 85 -12.00 -8.40 -21.78
CA LYS A 85 -11.80 -8.83 -20.41
C LYS A 85 -11.28 -7.61 -19.66
N TRP A 86 -12.11 -7.01 -18.80
CA TRP A 86 -11.54 -6.38 -17.61
C TRP A 86 -10.84 -7.51 -16.88
N PHE A 87 -9.52 -7.50 -16.91
CA PHE A 87 -8.75 -8.58 -16.35
C PHE A 87 -8.91 -8.51 -14.82
N ASP A 88 -9.75 -9.38 -14.26
CA ASP A 88 -9.63 -9.89 -12.89
C ASP A 88 -8.32 -10.69 -12.71
N GLU A 89 -7.24 -10.22 -13.35
CA GLU A 89 -5.93 -10.85 -13.28
C GLU A 89 -5.43 -10.68 -11.86
N GLU A 90 -5.08 -11.82 -11.26
CA GLU A 90 -4.30 -11.85 -10.04
C GLU A 90 -2.98 -11.12 -10.26
N GLY A 91 -2.53 -10.43 -9.23
CA GLY A 91 -1.20 -9.86 -9.18
C GLY A 91 -0.82 -9.54 -7.74
N PHE A 92 0.14 -8.66 -7.60
CA PHE A 92 0.81 -8.35 -6.34
C PHE A 92 0.81 -6.84 -6.16
N LEU A 93 0.35 -6.37 -5.01
CA LEU A 93 0.47 -4.99 -4.56
C LEU A 93 1.54 -4.95 -3.47
N ILE A 94 2.39 -3.94 -3.48
CA ILE A 94 3.28 -3.65 -2.36
C ILE A 94 3.03 -2.23 -1.85
N SER A 95 2.94 -2.08 -0.52
CA SER A 95 3.18 -0.80 0.15
C SER A 95 4.61 -0.78 0.66
N TYR A 96 5.38 0.25 0.34
CA TYR A 96 6.78 0.39 0.76
C TYR A 96 7.15 1.84 0.99
N PHE A 97 8.35 2.09 1.52
CA PHE A 97 8.97 3.40 1.52
C PHE A 97 10.23 3.43 0.66
N GLY A 98 10.58 4.59 0.12
CA GLY A 98 11.77 4.78 -0.72
C GLY A 98 13.07 4.94 0.08
N ASP A 99 14.18 5.21 -0.61
CA ASP A 99 15.44 5.56 0.07
C ASP A 99 15.33 6.92 0.80
N ASN A 100 16.20 7.16 1.78
CA ASN A 100 16.20 8.35 2.64
C ASN A 100 16.28 9.68 1.86
N ASP A 101 16.81 9.65 0.63
CA ASP A 101 16.98 10.82 -0.23
C ASP A 101 15.73 11.16 -1.07
N VAL A 102 14.79 10.22 -1.26
CA VAL A 102 13.60 10.39 -2.10
C VAL A 102 12.35 10.83 -1.31
N GLY A 103 12.56 11.04 0.00
CA GLY A 103 11.53 11.23 1.01
C GLY A 103 10.95 9.89 1.48
N GLN A 104 10.88 9.72 2.80
CA GLN A 104 10.21 8.61 3.45
C GLN A 104 8.69 8.80 3.32
N ASN A 105 8.14 8.24 2.25
CA ASN A 105 6.76 8.39 1.79
C ASN A 105 6.10 7.01 1.68
N LEU A 106 4.77 6.95 1.66
CA LEU A 106 4.07 5.76 1.21
C LEU A 106 4.16 5.68 -0.30
N LEU A 107 4.73 4.59 -0.79
CA LEU A 107 4.78 4.25 -2.20
C LEU A 107 3.97 2.97 -2.43
N LEU A 108 3.21 2.94 -3.52
CA LEU A 108 2.53 1.72 -3.97
C LEU A 108 3.03 1.31 -5.34
N ALA A 109 3.31 0.01 -5.48
CA ALA A 109 3.66 -0.58 -6.75
C ALA A 109 2.89 -1.87 -7.00
N TYR A 110 2.70 -2.17 -8.28
CA TYR A 110 2.01 -3.36 -8.75
C TYR A 110 2.96 -4.27 -9.54
N SER A 111 2.78 -5.58 -9.39
CA SER A 111 3.47 -6.59 -10.17
C SER A 111 2.51 -7.71 -10.59
N LYS A 112 2.74 -8.30 -11.76
CA LYS A 112 2.00 -9.50 -12.19
C LYS A 112 2.58 -10.79 -11.61
N ASP A 113 3.89 -10.80 -11.34
CA ASP A 113 4.65 -12.00 -10.95
C ASP A 113 5.26 -11.91 -9.54
N GLY A 114 5.11 -10.75 -8.89
CA GLY A 114 5.68 -10.46 -7.59
C GLY A 114 7.20 -10.28 -7.63
N ILE A 115 7.78 -9.99 -8.80
CA ILE A 115 9.23 -9.81 -9.01
C ILE A 115 9.49 -8.48 -9.71
N ASN A 116 8.70 -8.16 -10.73
CA ASN A 116 8.81 -6.97 -11.54
C ASN A 116 7.71 -5.99 -11.13
N PHE A 117 8.04 -5.02 -10.29
CA PHE A 117 7.10 -4.04 -9.75
C PHE A 117 7.18 -2.71 -10.50
N LYS A 118 6.01 -2.10 -10.74
CA LYS A 118 5.87 -0.75 -11.31
C LYS A 118 5.16 0.15 -10.32
N GLU A 119 5.79 1.26 -9.97
CA GLU A 119 5.19 2.26 -9.07
C GLU A 119 4.01 2.94 -9.76
N PHE A 120 2.92 3.17 -9.03
CA PHE A 120 1.76 3.91 -9.55
C PHE A 120 1.22 4.97 -8.57
N LEU A 121 1.72 5.02 -7.34
CA LEU A 121 1.34 6.03 -6.36
C LEU A 121 2.52 6.42 -5.47
N LYS A 122 2.64 7.72 -5.23
CA LYS A 122 3.45 8.31 -4.17
C LYS A 122 2.59 9.22 -3.30
N PHE A 123 2.51 8.92 -2.00
CA PHE A 123 1.72 9.67 -1.03
C PHE A 123 2.54 10.08 0.19
N VAL A 124 2.35 11.33 0.60
CA VAL A 124 2.96 11.92 1.80
C VAL A 124 1.81 12.44 2.67
N PRO A 125 1.41 11.77 3.75
CA PRO A 125 0.49 12.38 4.69
C PRO A 125 1.24 13.43 5.47
N ASP A 126 0.84 14.68 5.29
CA ASP A 126 1.29 15.82 6.08
C ASP A 126 2.79 16.16 5.87
N ASN A 127 3.11 17.45 5.83
CA ASN A 127 4.48 17.92 5.63
C ASN A 127 5.34 17.85 6.91
N LEU A 128 4.74 17.44 8.03
CA LEU A 128 5.39 17.36 9.34
C LEU A 128 5.99 15.99 9.65
N HIS A 129 5.62 14.94 8.92
CA HIS A 129 6.01 13.57 9.23
C HIS A 129 6.50 12.82 8.00
N THR A 130 7.24 11.76 8.27
CA THR A 130 7.62 10.77 7.28
C THR A 130 6.90 9.44 7.54
N ILE A 131 6.57 8.76 6.44
CA ILE A 131 6.09 7.37 6.45
C ILE A 131 7.28 6.45 6.31
N ARG A 132 7.40 5.51 7.24
CA ARG A 132 8.32 4.38 7.13
C ARG A 132 7.61 3.07 7.43
N ASP A 133 8.19 2.00 6.91
CA ASP A 133 7.79 0.63 7.22
C ASP A 133 6.26 0.40 7.06
N PRO A 134 5.64 0.75 5.91
CA PRO A 134 4.20 0.65 5.77
C PRO A 134 3.74 -0.80 5.54
N SER A 135 2.77 -1.24 6.33
CA SER A 135 2.05 -2.49 6.11
C SER A 135 0.61 -2.22 5.67
N ILE A 136 0.15 -2.98 4.68
CA ILE A 136 -1.15 -2.77 4.02
C ILE A 136 -2.03 -4.02 4.13
N ILE A 137 -3.34 -3.83 4.27
CA ILE A 137 -4.37 -4.87 4.10
C ILE A 137 -5.54 -4.36 3.27
N HIS A 138 -6.20 -5.27 2.54
CA HIS A 138 -7.55 -5.04 2.02
C HIS A 138 -8.55 -5.66 2.99
N HIS A 139 -9.26 -4.82 3.72
CA HIS A 139 -10.16 -5.28 4.78
C HIS A 139 -11.50 -5.76 4.21
N LYS A 140 -12.19 -6.64 4.94
CA LYS A 140 -13.50 -7.20 4.55
C LYS A 140 -14.60 -6.14 4.35
N ASN A 141 -14.44 -4.96 4.94
CA ASN A 141 -15.34 -3.80 4.75
C ASN A 141 -15.10 -3.07 3.41
N GLY A 142 -14.15 -3.53 2.60
CA GLY A 142 -13.77 -3.01 1.29
C GLY A 142 -12.92 -1.75 1.33
N TRP A 143 -12.32 -1.41 2.47
CA TRP A 143 -11.30 -0.36 2.57
C TRP A 143 -9.90 -0.99 2.57
N TRP A 144 -8.97 -0.29 1.97
CA TRP A 144 -7.55 -0.50 2.19
C TRP A 144 -7.15 0.22 3.46
N TYR A 145 -6.32 -0.42 4.28
CA TYR A 145 -5.73 0.18 5.47
C TYR A 145 -4.22 0.05 5.37
N VAL A 146 -3.53 1.13 5.75
CA VAL A 146 -2.08 1.14 5.94
C VAL A 146 -1.78 1.53 7.38
N VAL A 147 -0.93 0.74 8.03
CA VAL A 147 -0.27 1.12 9.29
C VAL A 147 1.18 1.42 8.98
N HIS A 148 1.75 2.44 9.59
CA HIS A 148 3.15 2.80 9.35
C HIS A 148 3.83 3.37 10.60
N THR A 149 5.17 3.27 10.62
CA THR A 149 6.00 4.03 11.55
C THR A 149 5.80 5.52 11.25
N ASN A 150 5.45 6.29 12.27
CA ASN A 150 5.28 7.74 12.16
C ASN A 150 6.48 8.45 12.79
N THR A 151 7.27 9.15 11.99
CA THR A 151 8.47 9.86 12.44
C THR A 151 8.36 11.34 12.09
N PRO A 152 8.59 12.28 13.02
CA PRO A 152 8.63 13.70 12.69
C PRO A 152 9.71 14.01 11.64
N TYR A 153 9.40 14.93 10.72
CA TYR A 153 10.33 15.34 9.67
C TYR A 153 11.65 15.85 10.25
N GLY A 154 12.76 15.46 9.62
CA GLY A 154 14.11 15.82 10.08
C GLY A 154 14.60 15.04 11.32
N GLN A 155 13.79 14.13 11.86
CA GLN A 155 14.22 13.18 12.88
C GLN A 155 14.35 11.79 12.28
N SER A 156 15.48 11.12 12.51
CA SER A 156 15.74 9.78 11.96
C SER A 156 15.29 8.67 12.92
N ILE A 157 15.04 8.98 14.20
CA ILE A 157 15.03 7.98 15.29
C ILE A 157 13.99 8.25 16.42
N SER A 158 13.11 9.24 16.29
CA SER A 158 11.99 9.45 17.22
C SER A 158 10.69 8.97 16.56
N SER A 159 10.22 7.76 16.89
CA SER A 159 8.89 7.38 16.43
C SER A 159 7.85 7.65 17.51
N GLU A 160 6.76 8.27 17.08
CA GLU A 160 5.54 8.36 17.88
C GLU A 160 4.80 7.02 17.83
N LYS A 161 3.56 6.99 18.33
CA LYS A 161 2.61 5.93 18.01
C LYS A 161 2.54 5.73 16.48
N PHE A 162 2.34 4.48 16.06
CA PHE A 162 1.99 4.14 14.68
C PHE A 162 0.76 4.93 14.24
N ASN A 163 0.69 5.28 12.96
CA ASN A 163 -0.49 5.92 12.38
C ASN A 163 -1.18 4.93 11.44
N ILE A 164 -2.51 4.89 11.49
CA ILE A 164 -3.35 4.15 10.55
C ILE A 164 -4.06 5.12 9.63
N ILE A 165 -3.96 4.87 8.33
CA ILE A 165 -4.72 5.54 7.29
C ILE A 165 -5.54 4.53 6.50
N LYS A 166 -6.63 4.99 5.86
CA LYS A 166 -7.46 4.16 5.00
C LYS A 166 -7.80 4.81 3.67
N SER A 167 -8.08 4.00 2.66
CA SER A 167 -8.49 4.44 1.33
C SER A 167 -9.48 3.46 0.69
N ARG A 168 -10.41 3.94 -0.14
CA ARG A 168 -11.25 3.09 -1.00
C ARG A 168 -10.60 2.80 -2.35
N ASP A 169 -9.78 3.71 -2.83
CA ASP A 169 -9.29 3.77 -4.21
C ASP A 169 -7.77 3.72 -4.34
N LEU A 170 -7.05 3.57 -3.22
CA LEU A 170 -5.59 3.65 -3.08
C LEU A 170 -5.01 5.03 -3.41
N ILE A 171 -5.84 6.03 -3.71
CA ILE A 171 -5.43 7.37 -4.11
C ILE A 171 -5.73 8.37 -2.99
N HIS A 172 -6.95 8.36 -2.46
CA HIS A 172 -7.40 9.26 -1.41
C HIS A 172 -7.31 8.56 -0.05
N TRP A 173 -6.49 9.12 0.85
CA TRP A 173 -6.18 8.54 2.15
C TRP A 173 -6.70 9.40 3.31
N TYR A 174 -7.24 8.74 4.33
CA TYR A 174 -7.82 9.37 5.51
C TYR A 174 -7.23 8.77 6.77
N ASN A 175 -6.89 9.61 7.76
CA ASN A 175 -6.46 9.14 9.08
C ASN A 175 -7.59 8.37 9.79
N VAL A 176 -7.21 7.32 10.52
CA VAL A 176 -8.12 6.46 11.28
C VAL A 176 -7.79 6.49 12.76
N ALA A 177 -6.57 6.10 13.12
CA ALA A 177 -6.16 5.93 14.51
C ALA A 177 -4.64 6.10 14.69
N ARG A 178 -4.21 6.32 15.94
CA ARG A 178 -2.81 6.23 16.36
C ARG A 178 -2.65 5.18 17.44
N ILE A 179 -1.73 4.24 17.27
CA ILE A 179 -1.61 3.03 18.12
C ILE A 179 -0.17 2.82 18.54
N GLY A 180 0.02 2.37 19.76
CA GLY A 180 1.33 2.11 20.34
C GLY A 180 1.41 2.66 21.74
N PHE A 181 2.63 2.73 22.24
CA PHE A 181 2.92 3.25 23.56
C PHE A 181 3.40 4.70 23.47
N ASP A 182 3.02 5.50 24.47
CA ASP A 182 3.47 6.89 24.58
C ASP A 182 4.93 6.96 25.04
N ASN A 183 5.67 7.96 24.54
CA ASN A 183 7.04 8.29 24.95
C ASN A 183 8.06 7.14 24.81
N VAL A 184 7.81 6.20 23.91
CA VAL A 184 8.73 5.12 23.55
C VAL A 184 8.79 4.97 22.04
N LYS A 185 9.81 4.27 21.53
CA LYS A 185 9.94 4.03 20.09
C LYS A 185 9.02 2.88 19.68
N ASN A 186 8.08 3.17 18.78
CA ASN A 186 7.22 2.21 18.11
C ASN A 186 7.70 2.10 16.64
N TRP A 187 8.25 0.96 16.21
CA TRP A 187 8.79 0.77 14.85
C TRP A 187 8.19 -0.42 14.13
N ALA A 188 8.21 -0.35 12.79
CA ALA A 188 7.91 -1.43 11.87
C ALA A 188 6.61 -2.18 12.21
N PRO A 189 5.45 -1.51 12.12
CA PRO A 189 4.18 -2.17 12.33
C PRO A 189 3.82 -3.07 11.13
N GLU A 190 3.39 -4.29 11.41
CA GLU A 190 2.90 -5.25 10.42
C GLU A 190 1.47 -5.67 10.77
N PHE A 191 0.55 -5.59 9.81
CA PHE A 191 -0.77 -6.18 9.96
C PHE A 191 -0.70 -7.71 9.94
N PHE A 192 -1.45 -8.34 10.84
CA PHE A 192 -1.73 -9.77 10.80
C PHE A 192 -3.24 -9.99 10.85
N VAL A 193 -3.79 -10.62 9.80
CA VAL A 193 -5.19 -11.03 9.76
C VAL A 193 -5.26 -12.52 10.06
N ASP A 194 -5.90 -12.90 11.16
CA ASP A 194 -6.05 -14.31 11.54
C ASP A 194 -7.15 -14.99 10.71
N SER A 195 -7.15 -16.32 10.74
CA SER A 195 -8.10 -17.21 10.09
C SER A 195 -9.57 -17.00 10.47
N ASP A 196 -9.86 -16.39 11.62
CA ASP A 196 -11.22 -16.02 12.05
C ASP A 196 -11.63 -14.60 11.60
N GLY A 197 -10.73 -13.89 10.90
CA GLY A 197 -10.92 -12.54 10.42
C GLY A 197 -10.58 -11.45 11.45
N SER A 198 -10.04 -11.78 12.63
CA SER A 198 -9.51 -10.77 13.54
C SER A 198 -8.29 -10.09 12.96
N VAL A 199 -8.17 -8.78 13.18
CA VAL A 199 -7.05 -7.97 12.71
C VAL A 199 -6.16 -7.60 13.89
N HIS A 200 -4.86 -7.77 13.69
CA HIS A 200 -3.82 -7.44 14.64
C HIS A 200 -2.76 -6.56 14.00
N ILE A 201 -2.04 -5.81 14.82
CA ILE A 201 -0.80 -5.13 14.44
C ILE A 201 0.31 -5.67 15.33
N ILE A 202 1.42 -6.06 14.72
CA ILE A 202 2.64 -6.45 15.42
C ILE A 202 3.65 -5.33 15.21
N GLY A 203 4.24 -4.84 16.29
CA GLY A 203 5.21 -3.75 16.24
C GLY A 203 6.46 -4.06 17.04
N SER A 204 7.59 -3.52 16.59
CA SER A 204 8.86 -3.55 17.31
C SER A 204 8.90 -2.39 18.30
N ILE A 205 8.78 -2.68 19.59
CA ILE A 205 8.67 -1.65 20.64
C ILE A 205 9.89 -1.66 21.53
N ASN A 206 10.55 -0.51 21.67
CA ASN A 206 11.60 -0.32 22.67
C ASN A 206 11.03 0.39 23.90
N MET A 207 10.65 -0.40 24.91
CA MET A 207 10.14 0.13 26.19
C MET A 207 11.25 0.72 27.09
N SER A 208 12.53 0.58 26.72
CA SER A 208 13.65 1.04 27.53
C SER A 208 13.99 2.49 27.21
N SER A 209 14.17 3.33 28.24
CA SER A 209 14.63 4.72 28.10
C SER A 209 16.15 4.85 27.83
N GLY A 210 16.83 3.76 27.49
CA GLY A 210 18.29 3.65 27.40
C GLY A 210 18.71 2.90 26.14
N ALA A 211 19.40 1.75 26.32
CA ALA A 211 19.81 0.92 25.19
C ALA A 211 18.62 0.48 24.32
N GLU A 212 18.85 0.35 23.02
CA GLU A 212 17.83 -0.13 22.08
C GLU A 212 17.55 -1.61 22.30
N LYS A 213 16.41 -1.90 22.95
CA LYS A 213 15.95 -3.26 23.27
C LYS A 213 14.56 -3.46 22.69
N PHE A 214 14.48 -3.52 21.37
CA PHE A 214 13.21 -3.71 20.68
C PHE A 214 12.68 -5.11 20.93
N GLN A 215 11.39 -5.20 21.20
CA GLN A 215 10.70 -6.45 21.43
C GLN A 215 9.37 -6.42 20.68
N PRO A 216 8.88 -7.56 20.17
CA PRO A 216 7.62 -7.62 19.46
C PRO A 216 6.44 -7.48 20.42
N TYR A 217 5.52 -6.57 20.12
CA TYR A 217 4.22 -6.41 20.77
C TYR A 217 3.10 -6.58 19.76
N ILE A 218 1.97 -7.10 20.20
CA ILE A 218 0.76 -7.25 19.40
C ILE A 218 -0.39 -6.42 19.97
N PHE A 219 -1.08 -5.71 19.09
CA PHE A 219 -2.29 -4.94 19.33
C PHE A 219 -3.43 -5.61 18.54
N SER A 220 -4.63 -5.70 19.11
CA SER A 220 -5.78 -6.34 18.46
C SER A 220 -6.89 -5.33 18.21
N ALA A 221 -7.46 -5.30 17.02
CA ALA A 221 -8.58 -4.45 16.70
C ALA A 221 -9.80 -4.83 17.56
N LEU A 222 -10.54 -3.82 18.01
CA LEU A 222 -11.75 -3.97 18.83
C LEU A 222 -13.03 -3.69 18.04
N ASP A 223 -12.90 -3.18 16.80
CA ASP A 223 -13.97 -2.85 15.88
C ASP A 223 -13.58 -3.15 14.42
N ASP A 224 -14.59 -3.16 13.54
CA ASP A 224 -14.43 -3.47 12.10
C ASP A 224 -13.99 -2.26 11.26
N ASP A 225 -13.95 -1.05 11.83
CA ASP A 225 -13.45 0.14 11.16
C ASP A 225 -11.98 0.45 11.48
N LEU A 226 -11.38 -0.37 12.36
CA LEU A 226 -10.00 -0.31 12.84
C LEU A 226 -9.67 1.01 13.55
N SER A 227 -10.68 1.62 14.18
CA SER A 227 -10.54 2.87 14.93
C SER A 227 -10.24 2.65 16.42
N SER A 228 -10.52 1.47 16.97
CA SER A 228 -10.24 1.09 18.36
C SER A 228 -9.41 -0.17 18.48
N TRP A 229 -8.47 -0.18 19.42
CA TRP A 229 -7.45 -1.22 19.57
C TRP A 229 -7.21 -1.55 21.04
N SER A 230 -6.83 -2.81 21.31
CA SER A 230 -6.39 -3.25 22.62
C SER A 230 -5.08 -2.57 23.04
N ASP A 231 -4.78 -2.60 24.34
CA ASP A 231 -3.41 -2.36 24.80
C ASP A 231 -2.43 -3.36 24.15
N GLY A 232 -1.18 -2.92 23.98
CA GLY A 232 -0.11 -3.73 23.41
C GLY A 232 0.32 -4.83 24.37
N VAL A 233 0.36 -6.07 23.89
CA VAL A 233 0.84 -7.23 24.65
C VAL A 233 2.16 -7.72 24.07
N LYS A 234 3.18 -7.88 24.90
CA LYS A 234 4.47 -8.43 24.45
C LYS A 234 4.30 -9.88 24.00
N ILE A 235 4.72 -10.19 22.78
CA ILE A 235 4.75 -11.57 22.27
C ILE A 235 5.89 -12.33 22.98
N GLN A 236 5.59 -13.51 23.52
CA GLN A 236 6.52 -14.35 24.26
C GLN A 236 7.01 -15.55 23.43
N GLY A 237 8.33 -15.74 23.39
CA GLY A 237 9.01 -16.87 22.75
C GLY A 237 10.49 -16.91 23.08
N ALA A 238 11.21 -17.81 22.44
CA ALA A 238 12.62 -18.00 22.68
C ALA A 238 13.46 -16.76 22.32
N PHE A 239 13.02 -15.94 21.34
CA PHE A 239 13.61 -14.64 21.02
C PHE A 239 13.53 -13.60 22.17
N ASN A 240 12.83 -13.88 23.27
CA ASN A 240 12.90 -13.06 24.47
C ASN A 240 13.94 -13.55 25.50
N SER A 241 14.69 -14.61 25.18
CA SER A 241 15.67 -15.25 26.06
C SER A 241 17.10 -15.08 25.54
N ALA A 242 18.05 -14.88 26.45
CA ALA A 242 19.49 -14.82 26.17
C ALA A 242 20.09 -16.15 25.64
N THR A 243 19.28 -17.22 25.59
CA THR A 243 19.73 -18.55 25.12
C THR A 243 19.76 -18.66 23.60
N THR A 244 19.00 -17.85 22.87
CA THR A 244 18.93 -17.90 21.40
C THR A 244 19.66 -16.75 20.73
N SER A 245 19.92 -15.67 21.45
CA SER A 245 20.65 -14.51 20.95
C SER A 245 21.42 -13.82 22.06
N THR A 246 22.49 -13.14 21.68
CA THR A 246 23.20 -12.20 22.56
C THR A 246 22.58 -10.80 22.54
N SER A 247 21.56 -10.57 21.70
CA SER A 247 20.81 -9.31 21.68
C SER A 247 19.59 -9.39 22.57
N ASP A 248 19.25 -8.22 23.10
CA ASP A 248 17.94 -7.96 23.68
C ASP A 248 17.01 -7.25 22.66
N SER A 249 17.33 -7.30 21.36
CA SER A 249 16.66 -6.50 20.33
C SER A 249 16.26 -7.35 19.13
N TRP A 250 14.95 -7.40 18.89
CA TRP A 250 14.34 -8.13 17.79
C TRP A 250 13.35 -7.22 17.10
N ILE A 251 13.46 -7.11 15.78
CA ILE A 251 12.73 -6.12 14.97
C ILE A 251 12.11 -6.74 13.73
N ASP A 252 11.22 -5.97 13.10
CA ASP A 252 10.61 -6.26 11.80
C ASP A 252 9.93 -7.63 11.78
N GLY A 253 9.02 -7.85 12.73
CA GLY A 253 8.33 -9.13 12.85
C GLY A 253 7.16 -9.26 11.87
N PHE A 254 7.10 -10.38 11.14
CA PHE A 254 5.98 -10.73 10.27
C PHE A 254 5.35 -12.05 10.70
N MET A 255 4.05 -12.04 10.98
CA MET A 255 3.31 -13.21 11.44
C MET A 255 2.39 -13.73 10.34
N PHE A 256 2.33 -15.05 10.20
CA PHE A 256 1.41 -15.74 9.32
C PHE A 256 0.98 -17.07 9.94
N LYS A 257 -0.04 -17.70 9.39
CA LYS A 257 -0.61 -18.95 9.92
C LYS A 257 -0.64 -20.03 8.85
N ILE A 258 -0.17 -21.23 9.18
CA ILE A 258 -0.28 -22.43 8.34
C ILE A 258 -1.03 -23.48 9.15
N GLY A 259 -2.21 -23.87 8.66
CA GLY A 259 -3.11 -24.73 9.42
C GLY A 259 -3.46 -24.11 10.77
N SER A 260 -3.20 -24.84 11.86
CA SER A 260 -3.45 -24.36 13.23
C SER A 260 -2.25 -23.68 13.89
N LYS A 261 -1.11 -23.53 13.21
CA LYS A 261 0.11 -22.98 13.79
C LYS A 261 0.42 -21.58 13.28
N TYR A 262 0.75 -20.70 14.22
CA TYR A 262 1.34 -19.39 13.95
C TYR A 262 2.83 -19.56 13.66
N HIS A 263 3.30 -18.80 12.69
CA HIS A 263 4.69 -18.69 12.28
C HIS A 263 5.07 -17.23 12.38
N PHE A 264 6.21 -16.96 13.01
CA PHE A 264 6.69 -15.61 13.23
C PHE A 264 8.12 -15.51 12.73
N ILE A 265 8.30 -14.82 11.61
CA ILE A 265 9.63 -14.48 11.09
C ILE A 265 10.03 -13.11 11.64
N ILE A 266 11.21 -13.04 12.23
CA ILE A 266 11.68 -11.83 12.90
C ILE A 266 13.20 -11.72 12.81
N LYS A 267 13.72 -10.50 12.74
CA LYS A 267 15.15 -10.20 12.67
C LYS A 267 15.75 -10.11 14.07
N ASP A 268 16.89 -10.75 14.24
CA ASP A 268 17.76 -10.58 15.41
C ASP A 268 18.76 -9.43 15.17
N GLU A 269 18.97 -8.53 16.14
CA GLU A 269 19.95 -7.44 16.05
C GLU A 269 21.29 -7.76 16.73
N ALA A 270 21.53 -9.00 17.14
CA ALA A 270 22.79 -9.37 17.78
C ALA A 270 23.99 -9.18 16.85
N VAL A 271 25.09 -8.75 17.45
CA VAL A 271 26.36 -8.63 16.74
C VAL A 271 26.78 -10.01 16.23
N GLY A 272 26.92 -10.13 14.91
CA GLY A 272 27.23 -11.40 14.24
C GLY A 272 26.01 -12.31 14.01
N HIS A 273 24.80 -11.88 14.39
CA HIS A 273 23.54 -12.64 14.33
C HIS A 273 22.41 -11.84 13.65
N ARG A 274 22.72 -11.03 12.63
CA ARG A 274 21.76 -10.12 11.97
C ARG A 274 20.95 -10.78 10.84
N TRP A 275 20.30 -11.89 11.17
CA TRP A 275 19.49 -12.67 10.21
C TRP A 275 18.04 -12.84 10.67
N LEU A 276 17.20 -13.30 9.75
CA LEU A 276 15.82 -13.64 10.02
C LEU A 276 15.71 -15.05 10.60
N SER A 277 14.87 -15.25 11.60
CA SER A 277 14.56 -16.58 12.14
C SER A 277 13.06 -16.81 12.16
N ILE A 278 12.62 -18.04 11.89
CA ILE A 278 11.20 -18.41 11.91
C ILE A 278 10.91 -19.23 13.16
N PHE A 279 10.02 -18.72 14.00
CA PHE A 279 9.51 -19.40 15.18
C PHE A 279 8.08 -19.87 14.95
N THR A 280 7.66 -20.92 15.65
CA THR A 280 6.27 -21.41 15.56
C THR A 280 5.61 -21.55 16.92
N SER A 281 4.30 -21.33 16.96
CA SER A 281 3.47 -21.52 18.15
C SER A 281 2.06 -21.98 17.79
N SER A 282 1.36 -22.60 18.76
CA SER A 282 -0.09 -22.84 18.70
C SER A 282 -0.91 -21.74 19.38
N SER A 283 -0.24 -20.72 19.95
CA SER A 283 -0.85 -19.55 20.58
C SER A 283 -0.33 -18.29 19.89
N LEU A 284 -1.23 -17.35 19.58
CA LEU A 284 -0.90 -16.10 18.88
C LEU A 284 0.11 -15.23 19.64
N LYS A 285 0.14 -15.30 20.97
CA LYS A 285 0.88 -14.35 21.82
C LYS A 285 2.04 -14.97 22.59
N THR A 286 2.12 -16.29 22.66
CA THR A 286 3.05 -16.99 23.56
C THR A 286 3.52 -18.31 22.94
N GLY A 287 4.59 -18.90 23.46
CA GLY A 287 5.01 -20.27 23.10
C GLY A 287 5.75 -20.37 21.77
N PHE A 288 6.31 -19.27 21.28
CA PHE A 288 7.19 -19.26 20.10
C PHE A 288 8.59 -19.78 20.45
N ASP A 289 8.67 -21.01 20.96
CA ASP A 289 9.90 -21.60 21.48
C ASP A 289 10.56 -22.58 20.49
N THR A 290 9.84 -22.95 19.42
CA THR A 290 10.37 -23.83 18.37
C THR A 290 10.88 -23.01 17.20
N ILE A 291 12.20 -23.02 17.00
CA ILE A 291 12.84 -22.47 15.80
C ILE A 291 12.59 -23.47 14.66
N LEU A 292 11.73 -23.09 13.73
CA LEU A 292 11.52 -23.83 12.49
C LEU A 292 12.72 -23.65 11.55
N LYS A 293 13.30 -22.44 11.54
CA LYS A 293 14.44 -22.09 10.70
C LYS A 293 15.33 -21.07 11.40
N ASP A 294 16.60 -21.43 11.63
CA ASP A 294 17.65 -20.49 12.04
C ASP A 294 18.26 -19.84 10.79
N GLY A 295 18.37 -18.52 10.80
CA GLY A 295 18.84 -17.75 9.66
C GLY A 295 20.33 -17.82 9.36
N SER A 296 21.14 -18.35 10.29
CA SER A 296 22.60 -18.39 10.16
C SER A 296 23.11 -19.01 8.85
N ALA A 297 22.39 -20.00 8.29
CA ALA A 297 22.71 -20.67 7.03
C ALA A 297 21.57 -20.68 5.99
N SER A 298 20.44 -20.01 6.28
CA SER A 298 19.17 -20.25 5.59
C SER A 298 18.80 -19.22 4.53
N TRP A 299 19.50 -18.08 4.50
CA TRP A 299 19.22 -16.93 3.62
C TRP A 299 20.43 -16.62 2.72
N GLY A 300 21.06 -17.66 2.16
CA GLY A 300 22.19 -17.52 1.24
C GLY A 300 23.38 -16.72 1.80
N SER A 301 24.16 -16.12 0.90
CA SER A 301 25.38 -15.35 1.23
C SER A 301 25.12 -13.99 1.89
N VAL A 302 23.86 -13.54 1.97
CA VAL A 302 23.48 -12.20 2.47
C VAL A 302 22.79 -12.27 3.84
N SER A 303 22.75 -13.46 4.45
CA SER A 303 21.99 -13.76 5.67
C SER A 303 22.22 -12.80 6.82
N GLN A 304 23.42 -12.22 6.95
CA GLN A 304 23.78 -11.36 8.08
C GLN A 304 23.31 -9.90 7.96
N LYS A 305 22.55 -9.53 6.93
CA LYS A 305 22.20 -8.12 6.65
C LYS A 305 20.83 -7.93 5.99
N VAL A 306 19.88 -8.80 6.35
CA VAL A 306 18.48 -8.74 5.88
C VAL A 306 17.53 -8.30 6.99
N GLU A 307 16.52 -7.52 6.64
CA GLU A 307 15.47 -7.01 7.53
C GLU A 307 14.12 -6.99 6.83
N ALA A 308 13.06 -6.50 7.50
CA ALA A 308 11.75 -6.32 6.88
C ALA A 308 11.17 -7.54 6.14
N PRO A 309 11.06 -8.72 6.78
CA PRO A 309 10.49 -9.89 6.14
C PRO A 309 9.02 -9.67 5.77
N CYS A 310 8.64 -10.11 4.58
CA CYS A 310 7.24 -10.29 4.19
C CYS A 310 7.09 -11.66 3.54
N VAL A 311 6.15 -12.48 4.04
CA VAL A 311 5.96 -13.86 3.57
C VAL A 311 4.69 -13.97 2.75
N MET A 312 4.79 -14.62 1.58
CA MET A 312 3.65 -14.90 0.73
C MET A 312 3.60 -16.37 0.32
N ALA A 313 2.42 -16.97 0.41
CA ALA A 313 2.15 -18.28 -0.19
C ALA A 313 2.03 -18.16 -1.72
N LEU A 314 2.70 -19.08 -2.43
CA LEU A 314 2.62 -19.25 -3.87
C LEU A 314 1.58 -20.33 -4.22
N GLU A 315 1.04 -20.28 -5.42
CA GLU A 315 -0.02 -21.21 -5.88
C GLU A 315 0.40 -22.68 -5.88
N ASN A 316 1.70 -22.95 -6.02
CA ASN A 316 2.27 -24.29 -5.97
C ASN A 316 2.49 -24.82 -4.53
N GLY A 317 2.05 -24.08 -3.51
CA GLY A 317 2.24 -24.45 -2.09
C GLY A 317 3.61 -24.11 -1.51
N ASN A 318 4.47 -23.47 -2.29
CA ASN A 318 5.73 -22.91 -1.83
C ASN A 318 5.51 -21.52 -1.23
N TYR A 319 6.55 -20.93 -0.65
CA TYR A 319 6.53 -19.60 -0.07
C TYR A 319 7.56 -18.71 -0.75
N ARG A 320 7.23 -17.43 -0.91
CA ARG A 320 8.18 -16.38 -1.25
C ARG A 320 8.38 -15.49 -0.04
N ILE A 321 9.63 -15.20 0.29
CA ILE A 321 9.98 -14.29 1.37
C ILE A 321 10.69 -13.10 0.74
N TYR A 322 10.10 -11.92 0.92
CA TYR A 322 10.71 -10.64 0.60
C TYR A 322 11.47 -10.13 1.82
N ALA A 323 12.61 -9.46 1.61
CA ALA A 323 13.39 -8.85 2.67
C ALA A 323 14.22 -7.69 2.13
N ASP A 324 14.46 -6.69 2.97
CA ASP A 324 15.28 -5.54 2.66
C ASP A 324 16.77 -5.86 2.96
N GLY A 325 17.64 -5.67 1.98
CA GLY A 325 19.08 -5.93 2.05
C GLY A 325 19.87 -4.66 2.31
N LEU A 326 20.78 -4.70 3.30
CA LEU A 326 21.61 -3.56 3.66
C LEU A 326 22.87 -3.41 2.76
N PRO A 327 23.37 -2.17 2.53
CA PRO A 327 24.22 -1.82 1.38
C PRO A 327 25.66 -2.30 1.45
N GLN A 328 26.19 -2.54 2.65
CA GLN A 328 27.62 -2.27 2.87
C GLN A 328 28.56 -3.27 2.20
N ASP A 329 28.10 -4.48 1.87
CA ASP A 329 28.97 -5.51 1.26
C ASP A 329 28.41 -6.12 -0.04
N GLN A 330 27.32 -5.57 -0.59
CA GLN A 330 26.77 -6.00 -1.89
C GLN A 330 27.36 -5.18 -3.06
N GLY A 331 28.67 -4.92 -3.04
CA GLY A 331 29.37 -4.24 -4.15
C GLY A 331 28.90 -2.81 -4.46
N GLY A 332 28.28 -2.11 -3.50
CA GLY A 332 27.80 -0.73 -3.68
C GLY A 332 26.38 -0.59 -4.24
N LEU A 333 25.57 -1.66 -4.21
CA LEU A 333 24.23 -1.70 -4.84
C LEU A 333 23.09 -0.96 -4.09
N GLY A 334 23.37 -0.22 -3.01
CA GLY A 334 22.37 0.52 -2.23
C GLY A 334 21.45 -0.38 -1.39
N GLN A 335 20.49 0.21 -0.67
CA GLN A 335 19.47 -0.54 0.07
C GLN A 335 18.36 -1.04 -0.89
N PHE A 336 18.05 -2.32 -0.76
CA PHE A 336 17.34 -3.21 -1.69
C PHE A 336 16.23 -4.14 -1.22
N LEU A 337 15.01 -4.05 -1.72
CA LEU A 337 14.10 -5.19 -1.59
C LEU A 337 14.61 -6.38 -2.43
N MET A 338 14.64 -7.55 -1.83
CA MET A 338 15.05 -8.82 -2.41
C MET A 338 14.00 -9.89 -2.12
N TYR A 339 14.07 -11.01 -2.81
CA TYR A 339 13.26 -12.18 -2.49
C TYR A 339 14.02 -13.50 -2.64
N GLN A 340 13.49 -14.52 -1.98
CA GLN A 340 13.87 -15.92 -2.17
C GLN A 340 12.64 -16.82 -2.00
N ASP A 341 12.61 -17.89 -2.79
CA ASP A 341 11.53 -18.88 -2.74
C ASP A 341 11.94 -20.10 -1.91
N PHE A 342 10.98 -20.61 -1.16
CA PHE A 342 11.12 -21.67 -0.17
C PHE A 342 10.08 -22.76 -0.41
N ASP A 343 10.46 -24.01 -0.18
CA ASP A 343 9.51 -25.12 -0.19
C ASP A 343 8.54 -25.04 1.01
N SER A 344 7.56 -25.96 1.05
CA SER A 344 6.59 -26.04 2.16
C SER A 344 7.19 -26.30 3.55
N SER A 345 8.47 -26.70 3.63
CA SER A 345 9.23 -26.90 4.85
C SER A 345 10.20 -25.76 5.15
N PHE A 346 10.08 -24.63 4.44
CA PHE A 346 10.97 -23.47 4.53
C PHE A 346 12.44 -23.76 4.20
N ASN A 347 12.72 -24.72 3.31
CA ASN A 347 14.04 -24.85 2.70
C ASN A 347 14.13 -23.99 1.44
N PRO A 348 15.22 -23.24 1.26
CA PRO A 348 15.40 -22.42 0.06
C PRO A 348 15.46 -23.31 -1.18
N ILE A 349 14.69 -22.94 -2.22
CA ILE A 349 14.64 -23.68 -3.49
C ILE A 349 15.90 -23.40 -4.33
N SER A 350 16.48 -22.20 -4.19
CA SER A 350 17.74 -21.78 -4.79
C SER A 350 18.67 -21.21 -3.73
N SER A 351 19.99 -21.30 -3.94
CA SER A 351 20.97 -20.59 -3.10
C SER A 351 20.92 -19.07 -3.26
N ASP A 352 20.39 -18.62 -4.39
CA ASP A 352 20.48 -17.24 -4.83
C ASP A 352 19.34 -16.41 -4.26
N ILE A 353 19.68 -15.25 -3.72
CA ILE A 353 18.74 -14.19 -3.36
C ILE A 353 18.71 -13.20 -4.50
N THR A 354 17.50 -12.88 -4.95
CA THR A 354 17.29 -12.09 -6.15
C THR A 354 16.77 -10.72 -5.78
N LYS A 355 17.42 -9.68 -6.29
CA LYS A 355 16.91 -8.30 -6.20
C LYS A 355 15.60 -8.18 -6.98
N ILE A 356 14.59 -7.55 -6.40
CA ILE A 356 13.37 -7.24 -7.17
C ILE A 356 13.67 -6.15 -8.20
N THR A 357 12.94 -6.16 -9.30
CA THR A 357 13.06 -5.10 -10.31
C THR A 357 11.96 -4.07 -10.07
N SER A 358 12.34 -2.80 -9.95
CA SER A 358 11.42 -1.68 -9.77
C SER A 358 11.94 -0.37 -10.34
N ASP A 359 11.02 0.55 -10.63
CA ASP A 359 11.32 1.88 -11.17
C ASP A 359 11.98 2.82 -10.13
N SER A 360 11.87 2.50 -8.84
CA SER A 360 12.46 3.24 -7.72
C SER A 360 12.99 2.29 -6.65
N PRO A 361 13.99 2.70 -5.84
CA PRO A 361 14.45 1.89 -4.70
C PRO A 361 13.29 1.52 -3.79
N MET A 362 13.09 0.22 -3.60
CA MET A 362 12.06 -0.33 -2.70
C MET A 362 12.74 -0.82 -1.43
N ARG A 363 12.25 -0.36 -0.28
CA ARG A 363 12.68 -0.78 1.07
C ARG A 363 11.56 -1.57 1.74
N HIS A 364 11.67 -1.75 3.06
CA HIS A 364 10.64 -2.31 3.94
C HIS A 364 9.21 -2.03 3.46
N GLY A 365 8.43 -3.10 3.33
CA GLY A 365 7.04 -3.03 2.95
C GLY A 365 6.32 -4.38 3.02
N THR A 366 5.02 -4.36 2.79
CA THR A 366 4.17 -5.55 2.76
C THR A 366 3.70 -5.81 1.34
N VAL A 367 3.90 -7.04 0.87
CA VAL A 367 3.40 -7.52 -0.43
C VAL A 367 2.13 -8.35 -0.21
N LEU A 368 1.05 -7.98 -0.90
CA LEU A 368 -0.21 -8.70 -0.92
C LEU A 368 -0.50 -9.26 -2.30
N ARG A 369 -1.11 -10.45 -2.34
CA ARG A 369 -1.80 -10.92 -3.54
C ARG A 369 -3.15 -10.22 -3.67
N VAL A 370 -3.42 -9.68 -4.85
CA VAL A 370 -4.60 -8.86 -5.14
C VAL A 370 -5.27 -9.29 -6.44
N LYS A 371 -6.56 -9.01 -6.57
CA LYS A 371 -7.35 -9.22 -7.80
C LYS A 371 -7.93 -7.89 -8.27
N GLY A 372 -7.95 -7.69 -9.58
CA GLY A 372 -8.69 -6.58 -10.21
C GLY A 372 -8.18 -5.20 -9.79
N ILE A 373 -6.90 -5.09 -9.42
CA ILE A 373 -6.30 -3.82 -9.00
C ILE A 373 -6.12 -2.84 -10.18
N GLN A 374 -6.20 -3.35 -11.41
CA GLN A 374 -6.10 -2.59 -12.66
C GLN A 374 -7.16 -1.47 -12.75
N LYS A 375 -8.32 -1.64 -12.10
CA LYS A 375 -9.36 -0.61 -12.02
C LYS A 375 -8.91 0.67 -11.28
N TYR A 376 -7.94 0.55 -10.37
CA TYR A 376 -7.35 1.68 -9.65
C TYR A 376 -6.18 2.29 -10.45
N LEU A 377 -5.43 1.47 -11.20
CA LEU A 377 -4.34 1.93 -12.06
C LEU A 377 -4.83 2.90 -13.16
N SER A 378 -5.98 2.61 -13.77
CA SER A 378 -6.59 3.50 -14.78
C SER A 378 -7.06 4.84 -14.21
N GLN A 379 -7.39 4.89 -12.91
CA GLN A 379 -7.77 6.13 -12.23
C GLN A 379 -6.53 6.99 -11.92
N SER A 380 -5.39 6.38 -11.58
CA SER A 380 -4.13 7.11 -11.35
C SER A 380 -3.56 7.72 -12.64
N GLU A 381 -3.68 7.05 -13.80
CA GLU A 381 -3.26 7.62 -15.09
C GLU A 381 -4.11 8.85 -15.47
N PHE A 382 -5.42 8.83 -15.15
CA PHE A 382 -6.32 9.97 -15.38
C PHE A 382 -6.03 11.16 -14.47
N VAL A 383 -5.56 10.93 -13.23
CA VAL A 383 -5.10 12.00 -12.34
C VAL A 383 -3.76 12.57 -12.83
N ALA A 384 -2.84 11.73 -13.31
CA ALA A 384 -1.56 12.19 -13.85
C ALA A 384 -1.72 13.06 -15.11
N GLU A 385 -2.68 12.76 -16.00
CA GLU A 385 -2.95 13.60 -17.18
C GLU A 385 -3.72 14.90 -16.84
N ASN A 386 -4.55 14.90 -15.79
CA ASN A 386 -5.31 16.08 -15.36
C ASN A 386 -4.57 16.96 -14.33
N VAL A 387 -3.36 16.56 -13.92
CA VAL A 387 -2.38 17.45 -13.25
C VAL A 387 -1.45 18.12 -14.28
N SER A 388 -1.93 18.29 -15.52
CA SER A 388 -1.39 19.29 -16.45
C SER A 388 -2.10 20.64 -16.26
N ASP A 389 -1.33 21.64 -15.84
CA ASP A 389 -1.55 23.08 -16.01
C ASP A 389 -2.77 23.79 -15.38
N SER A 390 -3.53 23.20 -14.46
CA SER A 390 -4.65 23.93 -13.79
C SER A 390 -4.46 24.31 -12.32
N ALA A 391 -3.28 24.08 -11.73
CA ALA A 391 -2.97 24.50 -10.36
C ALA A 391 -1.60 25.19 -10.18
N VAL A 392 -1.04 25.78 -11.23
CA VAL A 392 -0.05 26.86 -11.02
C VAL A 392 -0.87 28.11 -10.68
N PRO A 393 -0.75 28.70 -9.48
CA PRO A 393 -1.31 30.01 -9.24
C PRO A 393 -0.77 30.95 -10.32
N THR A 394 -1.65 31.51 -11.16
CA THR A 394 -1.33 32.44 -12.26
C THR A 394 -0.68 33.75 -11.81
N ASN A 395 -0.12 33.80 -10.61
CA ASN A 395 0.49 35.00 -10.10
C ASN A 395 1.65 34.72 -9.15
N ILE A 396 2.64 33.95 -9.63
CA ILE A 396 3.98 33.87 -9.02
C ILE A 396 4.49 35.28 -8.68
N GLU A 397 4.22 36.29 -9.50
CA GLU A 397 4.59 37.68 -9.21
C GLU A 397 3.89 38.25 -7.97
N SER A 398 2.61 37.94 -7.69
CA SER A 398 1.95 38.39 -6.46
C SER A 398 2.51 37.71 -5.21
N VAL A 399 2.83 36.42 -5.29
CA VAL A 399 3.45 35.70 -4.16
C VAL A 399 4.86 36.24 -3.90
N LEU A 400 5.63 36.51 -4.97
CA LEU A 400 6.94 37.14 -4.87
C LEU A 400 6.83 38.57 -4.33
N GLU A 401 5.78 39.32 -4.66
CA GLU A 401 5.57 40.67 -4.14
C GLU A 401 5.16 40.66 -2.66
N GLU A 402 4.29 39.73 -2.24
CA GLU A 402 3.97 39.52 -0.82
C GLU A 402 5.21 39.12 -0.02
N MET A 403 6.05 38.24 -0.56
CA MET A 403 7.33 37.88 0.07
C MET A 403 8.31 39.05 0.14
N ARG A 404 8.36 39.93 -0.88
CA ARG A 404 9.17 41.15 -0.86
C ARG A 404 8.67 42.15 0.18
N GLU A 405 7.36 42.35 0.30
CA GLU A 405 6.76 43.23 1.30
C GLU A 405 6.95 42.70 2.72
N MET A 406 6.81 41.39 2.92
CA MET A 406 7.10 40.74 4.19
C MET A 406 8.58 40.91 4.58
N LYS A 407 9.50 40.72 3.63
CA LYS A 407 10.94 40.94 3.84
C LYS A 407 11.24 42.40 4.20
N LYS A 408 10.63 43.38 3.52
CA LYS A 408 10.75 44.81 3.86
C LYS A 408 10.24 45.10 5.27
N SER A 409 9.11 44.51 5.67
CA SER A 409 8.53 44.67 7.01
C SER A 409 9.45 44.10 8.10
N LEU A 410 10.01 42.91 7.87
CA LEU A 410 10.95 42.26 8.81
C LEU A 410 12.27 43.03 8.96
N ILE A 411 12.79 43.60 7.86
CA ILE A 411 13.97 44.49 7.90
C ILE A 411 13.66 45.77 8.68
N LYS A 412 12.49 46.40 8.44
CA LYS A 412 12.06 47.60 9.15
C LYS A 412 11.85 47.35 10.65
N ALA A 413 11.41 46.16 11.02
CA ALA A 413 11.27 45.73 12.41
C ALA A 413 12.60 45.36 13.09
N GLY A 414 13.73 45.41 12.37
CA GLY A 414 15.05 45.01 12.90
C GLY A 414 15.20 43.50 13.12
N LEU A 415 14.25 42.70 12.65
CA LEU A 415 14.21 41.24 12.80
C LEU A 415 15.04 40.50 11.74
N MET A 416 15.47 41.20 10.69
CA MET A 416 16.29 40.65 9.62
C MET A 416 17.36 41.68 9.22
N LYS A 417 18.64 41.28 9.18
CA LYS A 417 19.74 42.12 8.66
C LYS A 417 19.93 41.85 7.17
N LEU A 418 20.17 42.91 6.40
CA LEU A 418 20.52 42.81 4.98
C LEU A 418 21.88 42.09 4.85
N SER A 419 21.88 40.94 4.18
CA SER A 419 23.07 40.29 3.61
C SER A 419 23.04 40.43 2.10
#